data_AF-A0A9F7RAZ7-F1
#
_entry.id   AF-A0A9F7RAZ7-F1
#
_cell.length_a   1.000
_cell.length_b   1.000
_cell.length_c   1.000
_cell.angle_alpha   90.00
_cell.angle_beta   90.00
_cell.angle_gamma   90.00
#
_symmetry.space_group_name_H-M   'P 1'
#
loop_
_entity.id
_entity.type
_entity.pdbx_description
1 polymer ?
#
loop_
_entity_poly.entity_id
_entity_poly.type
_entity_poly.pdbx_seq_one_letter_code
_entity_poly.pdbx_strand_id
1 'polypeptide(L)'
;MAESSILDHFSVDQFSCPVCLDLLKDPVTIPCGHSYCKVCINGYWDQEDEKGVYSCPQCRDTFTPRPVLRRNNMLAEVVEKLKKTEVQAASPAHCYAGPVDVECDLCIGKKRKAVKSCLMCLASFCETHFKPHLEVSALKKHTLIEASSKLQEKICSHHDEVLRIYCCTCVYTSVK
;
A
#
# COMPACT_ATOMS: atom_id res chain seq x y z
N MET A 1 -19.47 21.99 6.82
CA MET A 1 -19.92 20.61 6.53
C MET A 1 -18.96 20.03 5.51
N ALA A 2 -18.03 19.19 5.97
CA ALA A 2 -17.10 18.46 5.12
C ALA A 2 -17.21 17.00 5.54
N GLU A 3 -18.17 16.31 4.95
CA GLU A 3 -18.25 14.85 5.00
C GLU A 3 -17.20 14.32 4.01
N SER A 4 -16.14 13.69 4.52
CA SER A 4 -15.40 12.60 3.87
C SER A 4 -14.17 12.23 4.72
N SER A 5 -14.40 11.58 5.86
CA SER A 5 -13.32 10.98 6.69
C SER A 5 -13.55 9.49 6.98
N ILE A 6 -14.29 8.76 6.13
CA ILE A 6 -14.64 7.35 6.40
C ILE A 6 -13.73 6.34 5.64
N LEU A 7 -12.85 6.77 4.74
CA LEU A 7 -12.09 5.85 3.89
C LEU A 7 -10.59 5.77 4.18
N ASP A 8 -10.16 6.07 5.40
CA ASP A 8 -8.81 5.75 5.82
C ASP A 8 -8.86 4.46 6.65
N HIS A 9 -8.23 3.40 6.13
CA HIS A 9 -8.02 2.08 6.74
C HIS A 9 -8.97 0.90 6.38
N PHE A 10 -9.25 0.68 5.09
CA PHE A 10 -9.55 -0.68 4.63
C PHE A 10 -8.26 -1.51 4.65
N SER A 11 -8.05 -2.32 5.69
CA SER A 11 -6.90 -3.22 5.76
C SER A 11 -7.01 -4.30 4.67
N VAL A 12 -5.94 -4.50 3.89
CA VAL A 12 -5.82 -5.55 2.85
C VAL A 12 -6.20 -6.94 3.39
N ASP A 13 -5.96 -7.14 4.69
CA ASP A 13 -6.31 -8.34 5.45
C ASP A 13 -7.79 -8.74 5.34
N GLN A 14 -8.71 -7.77 5.28
CA GLN A 14 -10.16 -8.02 5.17
C GLN A 14 -10.58 -8.67 3.84
N PHE A 15 -9.72 -8.61 2.83
CA PHE A 15 -9.97 -9.17 1.50
C PHE A 15 -9.04 -10.34 1.18
N SER A 16 -8.38 -10.89 2.19
CA SER A 16 -7.56 -12.09 2.05
C SER A 16 -8.43 -13.34 2.00
N CYS A 17 -7.98 -14.34 1.23
CA CYS A 17 -8.58 -15.65 1.20
C CYS A 17 -8.04 -16.48 2.39
N PRO A 18 -8.90 -17.00 3.27
CA PRO A 18 -8.44 -17.76 4.44
C PRO A 18 -7.76 -19.10 4.13
N VAL A 19 -7.87 -19.57 2.89
CA VAL A 19 -7.26 -20.84 2.44
C VAL A 19 -5.84 -20.63 1.92
N CYS A 20 -5.63 -19.65 1.02
CA CYS A 20 -4.30 -19.40 0.44
C CYS A 20 -3.57 -18.21 1.06
N LEU A 21 -4.21 -17.48 1.98
CA LEU A 21 -3.70 -16.29 2.68
C LEU A 21 -3.29 -15.13 1.77
N ASP A 22 -3.68 -15.19 0.49
CA ASP A 22 -3.49 -14.12 -0.50
C ASP A 22 -4.78 -13.33 -0.69
N LEU A 23 -4.66 -12.13 -1.27
CA LEU A 23 -5.80 -11.35 -1.76
C LEU A 23 -6.71 -12.18 -2.69
N LEU A 24 -8.03 -12.07 -2.50
CA LEU A 24 -9.03 -12.87 -3.22
C LEU A 24 -8.88 -12.78 -4.75
N LYS A 25 -8.75 -13.95 -5.40
CA LYS A 25 -8.72 -14.12 -6.86
C LYS A 25 -10.01 -14.81 -7.28
N ASP A 26 -10.77 -14.14 -8.15
CA ASP A 26 -12.13 -14.56 -8.53
C ASP A 26 -12.99 -14.92 -7.29
N PRO A 27 -13.26 -13.92 -6.41
CA PRO A 27 -13.95 -14.17 -5.16
C PRO A 27 -15.33 -14.80 -5.39
N VAL A 28 -15.65 -15.79 -4.57
CA VAL A 28 -16.98 -16.39 -4.45
C VAL A 28 -17.41 -16.35 -3.00
N THR A 29 -18.71 -16.14 -2.78
CA THR A 29 -19.31 -16.13 -1.45
C THR A 29 -20.22 -17.36 -1.33
N ILE A 30 -19.96 -18.21 -0.35
CA ILE A 30 -20.77 -19.40 -0.09
C ILE A 30 -21.98 -19.06 0.81
N PRO A 31 -23.00 -19.93 0.95
CA PRO A 31 -24.27 -19.56 1.59
C PRO A 31 -24.14 -19.07 3.05
N CYS A 32 -23.11 -19.47 3.78
CA CYS A 32 -22.84 -18.96 5.14
C CYS A 32 -22.22 -17.54 5.17
N GLY A 33 -22.01 -16.90 4.01
CA GLY A 33 -21.48 -15.54 3.90
C GLY A 33 -19.95 -15.42 3.83
N HIS A 34 -19.20 -16.50 4.06
CA HIS A 34 -17.74 -16.51 3.94
C HIS A 34 -17.30 -16.48 2.48
N SER A 35 -16.17 -15.84 2.20
CA SER A 35 -15.68 -15.62 0.84
C SER A 35 -14.27 -16.18 0.63
N TYR A 36 -14.05 -16.78 -0.54
CA TYR A 36 -12.81 -17.47 -0.90
C TYR A 36 -12.46 -17.24 -2.36
N CYS A 37 -11.22 -17.53 -2.75
CA CYS A 37 -10.88 -17.69 -4.17
C CYS A 37 -11.67 -18.87 -4.72
N LYS A 38 -12.26 -18.73 -5.91
CA LYS A 38 -13.04 -19.82 -6.54
C LYS A 38 -12.27 -21.14 -6.60
N VAL A 39 -10.99 -21.09 -6.94
CA VAL A 39 -10.13 -22.28 -7.02
C VAL A 39 -9.87 -22.91 -5.65
N CYS A 40 -9.70 -22.10 -4.61
CA CYS A 40 -9.37 -22.58 -3.26
C CYS A 40 -10.53 -23.34 -2.63
N ILE A 41 -11.75 -22.80 -2.71
CA ILE A 41 -12.93 -23.48 -2.14
C ILE A 41 -13.30 -24.74 -2.94
N ASN A 42 -13.11 -24.73 -4.27
CA ASN A 42 -13.28 -25.96 -5.05
C ASN A 42 -12.27 -27.01 -4.64
N GLY A 43 -10.97 -26.68 -4.60
CA GLY A 43 -9.94 -27.64 -4.20
C GLY A 43 -10.09 -28.17 -2.77
N TYR A 44 -10.70 -27.39 -1.88
CA TYR A 44 -11.10 -27.86 -0.54
C TYR A 44 -12.25 -28.88 -0.62
N TRP A 45 -13.32 -28.57 -1.35
CA TRP A 45 -14.47 -29.47 -1.51
C TRP A 45 -14.18 -30.70 -2.37
N ASP A 46 -13.27 -30.63 -3.33
CA ASP A 46 -12.88 -31.77 -4.16
C ASP A 46 -12.26 -32.90 -3.32
N GLN A 47 -11.68 -32.59 -2.16
CA GLN A 47 -11.20 -33.58 -1.19
C GLN A 47 -12.32 -34.22 -0.36
N GLU A 48 -13.51 -33.61 -0.35
CA GLU A 48 -14.69 -34.05 0.40
C GLU A 48 -15.78 -34.66 -0.51
N ASP A 49 -15.57 -34.69 -1.83
CA ASP A 49 -16.56 -35.17 -2.83
C ASP A 49 -17.05 -36.60 -2.52
N GLU A 50 -16.17 -37.50 -2.05
CA GLU A 50 -16.54 -38.88 -1.68
C GLU A 50 -17.53 -38.94 -0.51
N LYS A 51 -17.52 -37.94 0.39
CA LYS A 51 -18.43 -37.87 1.54
C LYS A 51 -19.78 -37.29 1.16
N GLY A 52 -19.87 -36.57 0.04
CA GLY A 52 -21.09 -35.89 -0.43
C GLY A 52 -21.57 -34.75 0.47
N VAL A 53 -20.83 -34.40 1.52
CA VAL A 53 -21.12 -33.33 2.47
C VAL A 53 -19.98 -32.31 2.40
N TYR A 54 -20.34 -31.06 2.10
CA TYR A 54 -19.37 -30.00 1.83
C TYR A 54 -19.34 -29.02 2.99
N SER A 55 -18.18 -28.78 3.58
CA SER A 55 -18.04 -27.92 4.75
C SER A 55 -17.42 -26.56 4.43
N CYS A 56 -17.81 -25.52 5.17
CA CYS A 56 -17.13 -24.24 5.15
C CYS A 56 -15.79 -24.34 5.92
N PRO A 57 -14.64 -23.97 5.33
CA PRO A 57 -13.34 -23.99 6.02
C PRO A 57 -13.28 -23.16 7.32
N GLN A 58 -14.10 -22.11 7.43
CA GLN A 58 -14.08 -21.18 8.57
C GLN A 58 -15.08 -21.54 9.68
N CYS A 59 -16.37 -21.64 9.36
CA CYS A 59 -17.42 -21.86 10.36
C CYS A 59 -17.89 -23.31 10.45
N ARG A 60 -17.45 -24.18 9.54
CA ARG A 60 -17.84 -25.60 9.45
C ARG A 60 -19.33 -25.84 9.15
N ASP A 61 -20.07 -24.82 8.73
CA ASP A 61 -21.40 -25.01 8.15
C ASP A 61 -21.33 -26.02 7.00
N THR A 62 -22.30 -26.93 6.96
CA THR A 62 -22.33 -28.02 5.97
C THR A 62 -23.41 -27.77 4.93
N PHE A 63 -23.16 -28.23 3.71
CA PHE A 63 -24.04 -28.05 2.57
C PHE A 63 -24.20 -29.36 1.81
N THR A 64 -25.45 -29.68 1.47
CA THR A 64 -25.83 -30.80 0.62
C THR A 64 -27.05 -30.38 -0.23
N PRO A 65 -26.98 -30.35 -1.56
CA PRO A 65 -25.85 -30.72 -2.43
C PRO A 65 -24.71 -29.68 -2.44
N ARG A 66 -23.64 -29.94 -3.21
CA ARG A 66 -22.51 -29.01 -3.41
C ARG A 66 -23.02 -27.63 -3.88
N PRO A 67 -22.71 -26.53 -3.17
CA PRO A 67 -23.16 -25.21 -3.58
C PRO A 67 -22.60 -24.80 -4.94
N VAL A 68 -23.46 -24.20 -5.78
CA VAL A 68 -23.03 -23.62 -7.06
C VAL A 68 -22.30 -22.30 -6.81
N LEU A 69 -21.03 -22.24 -7.19
CA LEU A 69 -20.20 -21.07 -6.97
C LEU A 69 -20.36 -20.05 -8.10
N ARG A 70 -20.87 -18.87 -7.74
CA ARG A 70 -20.93 -17.69 -8.63
C ARG A 70 -19.93 -16.65 -8.16
N ARG A 71 -19.28 -15.99 -9.12
CA ARG A 71 -18.36 -14.88 -8.84
C ARG A 71 -19.12 -13.76 -8.13
N ASN A 72 -18.58 -13.28 -7.02
CA ASN A 72 -19.04 -12.06 -6.37
C ASN A 72 -18.43 -10.85 -7.08
N ASN A 73 -19.19 -10.22 -7.98
CA ASN A 73 -18.71 -9.10 -8.79
C ASN A 73 -18.35 -7.87 -7.96
N MET A 74 -19.11 -7.60 -6.89
CA MET A 74 -18.85 -6.47 -5.99
C MET A 74 -17.51 -6.66 -5.28
N LEU A 75 -17.28 -7.85 -4.71
CA LEU A 75 -16.03 -8.16 -4.03
C LEU A 75 -14.84 -8.14 -4.99
N ALA A 76 -15.03 -8.66 -6.21
CA ALA A 76 -14.02 -8.57 -7.26
C ALA A 76 -13.69 -7.11 -7.60
N GLU A 77 -14.68 -6.25 -7.79
CA GLU A 77 -14.46 -4.84 -8.10
C GLU A 77 -13.70 -4.10 -6.99
N VAL A 78 -14.06 -4.35 -5.73
CA VAL A 78 -13.39 -3.74 -4.58
C VAL A 78 -11.93 -4.20 -4.50
N VAL A 79 -11.67 -5.50 -4.66
CA VAL A 79 -10.31 -6.06 -4.67
C VAL A 79 -9.48 -5.48 -5.82
N GLU A 80 -10.04 -5.35 -7.02
CA GLU A 80 -9.34 -4.75 -8.16
C GLU A 80 -9.05 -3.26 -7.94
N LYS A 81 -9.97 -2.52 -7.29
CA LYS A 81 -9.73 -1.13 -6.89
C LYS A 81 -8.60 -1.02 -5.87
N LEU A 82 -8.52 -1.92 -4.89
CA LEU A 82 -7.42 -1.96 -3.92
C LEU A 82 -6.08 -2.25 -4.60
N LYS A 83 -6.04 -3.27 -5.48
CA LYS A 83 -4.86 -3.54 -6.31
C LYS A 83 -4.48 -2.34 -7.16
N LYS A 84 -5.45 -1.63 -7.75
CA LYS A 84 -5.18 -0.45 -8.57
C LYS A 84 -4.70 0.73 -7.73
N THR A 85 -5.17 0.92 -6.51
CA THR A 85 -4.60 1.93 -5.60
C THR A 85 -3.15 1.59 -5.25
N GLU A 86 -2.83 0.31 -5.02
CA GLU A 86 -1.46 -0.17 -4.78
C GLU A 86 -0.58 -0.15 -6.06
N VAL A 87 -1.15 -0.37 -7.23
CA VAL A 87 -0.47 -0.44 -8.54
C VAL A 87 -0.44 0.92 -9.25
N GLN A 88 -1.32 1.87 -8.94
CA GLN A 88 -1.16 3.27 -9.34
C GLN A 88 -0.16 4.00 -8.45
N ALA A 89 0.11 3.46 -7.25
CA ALA A 89 1.37 3.67 -6.55
C ALA A 89 2.56 2.94 -7.24
N ALA A 90 2.36 1.91 -8.07
CA ALA A 90 3.44 1.09 -8.65
C ALA A 90 3.42 0.86 -10.18
N SER A 91 3.02 1.83 -11.02
CA SER A 91 2.98 1.64 -12.49
C SER A 91 4.38 1.70 -13.14
N PRO A 92 4.83 0.66 -13.89
CA PRO A 92 6.15 0.60 -14.53
C PRO A 92 6.36 1.55 -15.71
N ALA A 93 5.29 2.08 -16.32
CA ALA A 93 5.41 2.92 -17.53
C ALA A 93 5.78 4.38 -17.24
N HIS A 94 5.72 4.81 -15.96
CA HIS A 94 6.18 6.13 -15.49
C HIS A 94 7.31 6.03 -14.46
N CYS A 95 7.97 4.87 -14.37
CA CYS A 95 8.95 4.60 -13.32
C CYS A 95 10.30 5.30 -13.51
N TYR A 96 10.57 5.92 -14.66
CA TYR A 96 11.84 6.62 -14.90
C TYR A 96 11.64 8.13 -14.85
N ALA A 97 12.61 8.83 -14.28
CA ALA A 97 12.59 10.28 -14.30
C ALA A 97 12.71 10.79 -15.74
N GLY A 98 11.75 11.62 -16.17
CA GLY A 98 11.88 12.44 -17.36
C GLY A 98 12.72 13.68 -17.11
N PRO A 99 12.96 14.53 -18.13
CA PRO A 99 13.82 15.72 -18.03
C PRO A 99 13.39 16.75 -16.98
N VAL A 100 12.13 16.71 -16.54
CA VAL A 100 11.53 17.67 -15.60
C VAL A 100 11.27 17.02 -14.24
N ASP A 101 11.45 15.71 -14.11
CA ASP A 101 11.22 14.98 -12.87
C ASP A 101 12.46 15.03 -11.96
N VAL A 102 12.21 14.99 -10.65
CA VAL A 102 13.28 14.80 -9.66
C VAL A 102 13.66 13.33 -9.63
N GLU A 103 14.95 13.04 -9.71
CA GLU A 103 15.49 11.69 -9.69
C GLU A 103 15.58 11.14 -8.26
N CYS A 104 15.47 9.81 -8.12
CA CYS A 104 15.74 9.13 -6.86
C CYS A 104 17.25 8.93 -6.65
N ASP A 105 17.76 9.37 -5.51
CA ASP A 105 19.20 9.33 -5.21
C ASP A 105 19.72 7.90 -5.00
N LEU A 106 18.89 7.02 -4.42
CA LEU A 106 19.28 5.65 -4.05
C LEU A 106 19.20 4.62 -5.18
N CYS A 107 18.59 4.94 -6.33
CA CYS A 107 18.55 4.01 -7.45
C CYS A 107 19.96 3.78 -8.03
N ILE A 108 20.34 2.53 -8.21
CA ILE A 108 21.57 2.15 -8.92
C ILE A 108 21.24 2.01 -10.41
N GLY A 109 22.01 2.68 -11.28
CA GLY A 109 21.76 2.70 -12.72
C GLY A 109 20.71 3.74 -13.13
N LYS A 110 19.75 3.34 -13.99
CA LYS A 110 18.73 4.26 -14.52
C LYS A 110 17.81 4.75 -13.38
N LYS A 111 17.80 6.06 -13.15
CA LYS A 111 17.12 6.67 -12.01
C LYS A 111 15.60 6.66 -12.18
N ARG A 112 14.91 6.36 -11.08
CA ARG A 112 13.44 6.41 -11.01
C ARG A 112 12.97 7.79 -10.59
N LYS A 113 11.73 8.15 -10.97
CA LYS A 113 11.08 9.39 -10.48
C LYS A 113 10.92 9.34 -8.96
N ALA A 114 11.33 10.41 -8.29
CA ALA A 114 11.12 10.59 -6.87
C ALA A 114 9.68 11.04 -6.56
N VAL A 115 9.11 10.48 -5.50
CA VAL A 115 7.76 10.80 -5.00
C VAL A 115 7.82 11.75 -3.80
N LYS A 116 8.86 11.64 -2.97
CA LYS A 116 9.10 12.46 -1.78
C LYS A 116 10.58 12.74 -1.61
N SER A 117 10.88 13.86 -0.95
CA SER A 117 12.21 14.16 -0.46
C SER A 117 12.21 14.25 1.06
N CYS A 118 13.28 13.78 1.69
CA CYS A 118 13.47 13.85 3.12
C CYS A 118 14.46 14.95 3.48
N LEU A 119 14.05 15.82 4.40
CA LEU A 119 14.86 16.94 4.85
C LEU A 119 15.91 16.57 5.91
N MET A 120 15.90 15.34 6.43
CA MET A 120 16.97 14.83 7.29
C MET A 120 17.96 13.97 6.52
N CYS A 121 17.50 13.19 5.53
CA CYS A 121 18.39 12.40 4.69
C CYS A 121 19.00 13.22 3.54
N LEU A 122 18.47 14.42 3.29
CA LEU A 122 18.85 15.31 2.19
C LEU A 122 18.80 14.62 0.83
N ALA A 123 17.79 13.75 0.67
CA ALA A 123 17.67 12.86 -0.47
C ALA A 123 16.21 12.77 -0.93
N SER A 124 16.06 12.39 -2.20
CA SER A 124 14.82 12.16 -2.92
C SER A 124 14.65 10.67 -3.20
N PHE A 125 13.43 10.17 -2.98
CA PHE A 125 13.13 8.74 -2.97
C PHE A 125 12.00 8.43 -3.95
N CYS A 126 12.19 7.40 -4.78
CA CYS A 126 11.10 6.76 -5.51
C CYS A 126 10.27 5.89 -4.55
N GLU A 127 9.11 5.43 -4.99
CA GLU A 127 8.17 4.60 -4.22
C GLU A 127 8.87 3.53 -3.34
N THR A 128 9.78 2.78 -3.95
CA THR A 128 10.45 1.64 -3.31
C THR A 128 11.44 2.07 -2.24
N HIS A 129 12.17 3.17 -2.49
CA HIS A 129 13.15 3.68 -1.52
C HIS A 129 12.52 4.60 -0.48
N PHE A 130 11.28 5.03 -0.72
CA PHE A 130 10.51 5.84 0.22
C PHE A 130 9.86 4.97 1.32
N LYS A 131 9.40 3.77 0.98
CA LYS A 131 8.71 2.84 1.87
C LYS A 131 9.34 2.67 3.28
N PRO A 132 10.67 2.57 3.46
CA PRO A 132 11.29 2.49 4.78
C PRO A 132 10.97 3.68 5.71
N HIS A 133 10.73 4.88 5.17
CA HIS A 133 10.32 6.05 5.95
C HIS A 133 8.92 5.90 6.58
N LEU A 134 8.09 5.03 6.02
CA LEU A 134 6.75 4.75 6.54
C LEU A 134 6.73 3.55 7.48
N GLU A 135 7.70 2.64 7.40
CA GLU A 135 7.67 1.37 8.11
C GLU A 135 8.64 1.35 9.31
N VAL A 136 9.84 1.91 9.16
CA VAL A 136 10.89 1.87 10.17
C VAL A 136 10.68 2.99 11.19
N SER A 137 10.51 2.64 12.47
CA SER A 137 10.25 3.59 13.56
C SER A 137 11.27 4.73 13.64
N ALA A 138 12.54 4.46 13.35
CA ALA A 138 13.59 5.47 13.35
C ALA A 138 13.44 6.51 12.22
N LEU A 139 12.82 6.14 11.10
CA LEU A 139 12.66 6.98 9.91
C LEU A 139 11.29 7.66 9.85
N LYS A 140 10.29 7.16 10.57
CA LYS A 140 8.95 7.78 10.68
C LYS A 140 8.96 9.21 11.21
N LYS A 141 9.96 9.56 12.03
CA LYS A 141 10.17 10.92 12.55
C LYS A 141 10.78 11.88 11.52
N HIS A 142 11.14 11.38 10.33
CA HIS A 142 11.73 12.21 9.29
C HIS A 142 10.69 13.10 8.63
N THR A 143 11.03 14.37 8.45
CA THR A 143 10.22 15.37 7.75
C THR A 143 10.34 15.15 6.26
N LEU A 144 9.19 14.91 5.64
CA LEU A 144 9.06 14.59 4.22
C LEU A 144 8.31 15.72 3.53
N ILE A 145 8.79 16.11 2.36
CA ILE A 145 8.18 17.13 1.51
C ILE A 145 7.97 16.57 0.10
N GLU A 146 7.25 17.32 -0.73
CA GLU A 146 7.20 17.02 -2.16
C GLU A 146 8.59 16.96 -2.78
N ALA A 147 8.76 16.04 -3.72
CA ALA A 147 10.05 15.84 -4.39
C ALA A 147 10.54 17.16 -4.99
N SER A 148 11.76 17.54 -4.64
CA SER A 148 12.32 18.82 -5.07
C SER A 148 13.79 18.65 -5.45
N SER A 149 14.16 19.22 -6.60
CA SER A 149 15.57 19.33 -7.02
C SER A 149 16.37 20.33 -6.17
N LYS A 150 15.67 21.17 -5.39
CA LYS A 150 16.23 22.27 -4.59
C LYS A 150 16.14 21.96 -3.09
N LEU A 151 16.50 20.74 -2.68
CA LEU A 151 16.50 20.36 -1.26
C LEU A 151 17.48 21.20 -0.44
N GLN A 152 18.66 21.48 -1.00
CA GLN A 152 19.70 22.27 -0.32
C GLN A 152 19.29 23.72 -0.07
N GLU A 153 18.39 24.28 -0.88
CA GLU A 153 17.85 25.63 -0.66
C GLU A 153 16.87 25.69 0.52
N LYS A 154 16.45 24.52 1.06
CA LYS A 154 15.57 24.41 2.23
C LYS A 154 16.32 24.11 3.53
N ILE A 155 17.65 24.17 3.48
CA ILE A 155 18.53 23.88 4.62
C ILE A 155 19.33 25.15 4.91
N CYS A 156 19.49 25.47 6.19
CA CYS A 156 20.39 26.52 6.61
C CYS A 156 21.83 26.07 6.40
N SER A 157 22.58 26.77 5.55
CA SER A 157 24.00 26.53 5.28
C SER A 157 24.89 26.57 6.53
N HIS A 158 24.42 27.16 7.64
CA HIS A 158 25.17 27.25 8.89
C HIS A 158 24.88 26.14 9.89
N HIS A 159 23.68 25.57 9.88
CA HIS A 159 23.23 24.61 10.91
C HIS A 159 22.93 23.23 10.35
N ASP A 160 22.94 23.06 9.03
CA ASP A 160 22.52 21.83 8.34
C ASP A 160 21.09 21.37 8.73
N GLU A 161 20.26 22.34 9.15
CA GLU A 161 18.89 22.15 9.61
C GLU A 161 17.89 22.80 8.65
N VAL A 162 16.66 22.29 8.64
CA VAL A 162 15.56 22.81 7.79
C VAL A 162 15.25 24.26 8.11
N LEU A 163 15.19 25.11 7.07
CA LEU A 163 14.75 26.49 7.18
C LEU A 163 13.30 26.54 7.71
N ARG A 164 13.15 26.92 8.98
CA ARG A 164 11.86 27.32 9.57
C ARG A 164 11.66 28.83 9.39
N ILE A 165 10.47 29.36 9.67
CA ILE A 165 10.09 30.79 9.52
C ILE A 165 11.15 31.78 10.10
N TYR A 166 11.95 31.36 11.08
CA TYR A 166 13.01 32.15 11.69
C TYR A 166 14.42 31.96 11.09
N CYS A 167 14.55 31.34 9.92
CA CYS A 167 15.84 31.19 9.28
C CYS A 167 15.90 32.04 8.01
N CYS A 168 16.33 33.30 8.19
CA CYS A 168 16.94 34.05 7.10
C CYS A 168 18.21 34.85 7.49
N THR A 169 18.53 35.19 8.75
CA THR A 169 19.77 35.98 9.04
C THR A 169 20.27 35.98 10.52
N CYS A 170 20.33 34.86 11.25
CA CYS A 170 20.73 34.80 12.67
C CYS A 170 19.72 35.42 13.66
N VAL A 171 19.25 34.65 14.66
CA VAL A 171 19.44 34.86 16.12
C VAL A 171 19.12 33.52 16.79
N TYR A 172 20.12 32.94 17.45
CA TYR A 172 20.00 31.76 18.29
C TYR A 172 19.17 32.13 19.53
N THR A 173 18.11 31.39 19.81
CA THR A 173 17.71 31.15 21.21
C THR A 173 17.36 29.69 21.36
N SER A 174 18.33 28.91 21.83
CA SER A 174 18.02 27.70 22.60
C SER A 174 17.09 28.12 23.72
N VAL A 175 15.84 27.67 23.68
CA VAL A 175 14.98 27.68 24.85
C VAL A 175 14.78 26.21 25.23
N LYS A 176 15.37 25.91 26.38
CA LYS A 176 15.43 24.68 27.17
C LYS A 176 14.39 23.61 26.86
#